data_AF-A0A0F9JLP6-F1
#
_entry.id   AF-A0A0F9JLP6-F1
#
_cell.length_a   1.000
_cell.length_b   1.000
_cell.length_c   1.000
_cell.angle_alpha   90.00
_cell.angle_beta   90.00
_cell.angle_gamma   90.00
#
_symmetry.space_group_name_H-M   'P 1'
#
loop_
_entity.id
_entity.type
_entity.pdbx_description
1 polymer ?
#
loop_
_entity_poly.entity_id
_entity_poly.type
_entity_poly.pdbx_seq_one_letter_code
_entity_poly.pdbx_strand_id
1 'polypeptide(L)'
;MIEKKVLYFENPGESNTEACIQQVRHEVEENGYRYVVVAANTGKTGVEFARALSELDTEVYVVKYQEGDETAGISDEIKTQLADNGATFFHSPSIALSLDGSFGLKLAPMSPSKVVGRTLKRFGEGLKICCDIVMMATDKGLLTEGVEAIAVAGTKSGADTVAVIRAAASLRFIELKVLEILAKPR
;
A
#
# COMPACT_ATOMS: atom_id res chain seq x y z
N MET A 1 2.56 3.05 -26.99
CA MET A 1 3.49 2.03 -26.43
C MET A 1 4.30 2.74 -25.37
N ILE A 2 4.35 2.23 -24.15
CA ILE A 2 5.10 2.80 -23.02
C ILE A 2 6.14 1.76 -22.61
N GLU A 3 7.40 2.16 -22.49
CA GLU A 3 8.48 1.30 -21.98
C GLU A 3 8.91 1.83 -20.61
N LYS A 4 8.97 0.94 -19.61
CA LYS A 4 9.40 1.29 -18.25
C LYS A 4 10.38 0.28 -17.70
N LYS A 5 11.30 0.77 -16.86
CA LYS A 5 12.19 -0.05 -16.06
C LYS A 5 11.44 -0.60 -14.85
N VAL A 6 11.65 -1.88 -14.56
CA VAL A 6 11.09 -2.54 -13.37
C VAL A 6 12.23 -3.10 -12.53
N LEU A 7 12.14 -2.93 -11.21
CA LEU A 7 13.08 -3.49 -10.25
C LEU A 7 12.59 -4.87 -9.78
N TYR A 8 13.42 -5.89 -9.95
CA TYR A 8 13.18 -7.22 -9.40
C TYR A 8 14.22 -7.53 -8.33
N PHE A 9 13.78 -7.62 -7.07
CA PHE A 9 14.66 -7.90 -5.94
C PHE A 9 14.89 -9.41 -5.78
N GLU A 10 16.11 -9.82 -5.47
CA GLU A 10 16.42 -11.24 -5.24
C GLU A 10 15.74 -11.80 -3.99
N ASN A 11 15.63 -10.97 -2.95
CA ASN A 11 15.05 -11.35 -1.66
C ASN A 11 13.97 -10.34 -1.25
N PRO A 12 12.88 -10.80 -0.62
CA PRO A 12 11.86 -9.91 -0.06
C PRO A 12 12.31 -9.24 1.24
N GLY A 13 11.63 -8.16 1.63
CA GLY A 13 11.77 -7.50 2.93
C GLY A 13 12.51 -6.16 2.92
N GLU A 14 12.83 -5.70 4.13
CA GLU A 14 13.20 -4.31 4.42
C GLU A 14 14.45 -3.78 3.73
N SER A 15 15.37 -4.66 3.32
CA SER A 15 16.59 -4.28 2.59
C SER A 15 16.30 -3.57 1.26
N ASN A 16 15.08 -3.69 0.75
CA ASN A 16 14.65 -3.08 -0.51
C ASN A 16 13.97 -1.71 -0.33
N THR A 17 13.77 -1.25 0.90
CA THR A 17 12.97 -0.04 1.19
C THR A 17 13.54 1.19 0.51
N GLU A 18 14.86 1.40 0.60
CA GLU A 18 15.54 2.53 -0.03
C GLU A 18 15.36 2.52 -1.56
N ALA A 19 15.50 1.35 -2.20
CA ALA A 19 15.29 1.23 -3.64
C ALA A 19 13.84 1.54 -4.04
N CYS A 20 12.87 1.15 -3.21
CA CYS A 20 11.47 1.50 -3.42
C CYS A 20 11.23 3.01 -3.27
N ILE A 21 11.85 3.67 -2.28
CA ILE A 21 11.77 5.13 -2.10
C ILE A 21 12.28 5.84 -3.35
N GLN A 22 13.46 5.47 -3.84
CA GLN A 22 14.04 6.07 -5.04
C GLN A 22 13.16 5.85 -6.28
N GLN A 23 12.59 4.65 -6.43
CA GLN A 23 11.66 4.36 -7.52
C GLN A 23 10.40 5.22 -7.45
N VAL A 24 9.79 5.37 -6.27
CA VAL A 24 8.59 6.21 -6.11
C VAL A 24 8.90 7.67 -6.36
N ARG A 25 10.00 8.18 -5.80
CA ARG A 25 10.45 9.55 -6.01
C ARG A 25 10.62 9.85 -7.50
N HIS A 26 11.31 8.98 -8.24
CA HIS A 26 11.46 9.11 -9.69
C HIS A 26 10.12 9.18 -10.42
N GLU A 27 9.15 8.35 -10.05
CA GLU A 27 7.83 8.32 -10.69
C GLU A 27 7.01 9.58 -10.37
N VAL A 28 7.12 10.12 -9.16
CA VAL A 28 6.49 11.40 -8.79
C VAL A 28 7.12 12.55 -9.59
N GLU A 29 8.45 12.63 -9.64
CA GLU A 29 9.18 13.71 -10.32
C GLU A 29 8.98 13.68 -11.85
N GLU A 30 9.08 12.51 -12.48
CA GLU A 30 9.05 12.40 -13.95
C GLU A 30 7.63 12.23 -14.53
N ASN A 31 6.73 11.55 -13.82
CA ASN A 31 5.40 11.21 -14.32
C ASN A 31 4.27 11.96 -13.59
N GLY A 32 4.57 12.75 -12.56
CA GLY A 32 3.59 13.63 -11.90
C GLY A 32 2.50 12.88 -11.14
N TYR A 33 2.81 11.70 -10.59
CA TYR A 33 1.84 10.99 -9.74
C TYR A 33 1.55 11.78 -8.47
N ARG A 34 0.31 12.23 -8.34
CA ARG A 34 -0.16 13.07 -7.22
C ARG A 34 -0.38 12.30 -5.91
N TYR A 35 -0.54 10.98 -5.96
CA TYR A 35 -0.95 10.20 -4.80
C TYR A 35 -0.02 9.02 -4.55
N VAL A 36 0.50 8.93 -3.32
CA VAL A 36 1.31 7.80 -2.85
C VAL A 36 0.66 7.21 -1.60
N VAL A 37 0.34 5.91 -1.64
CA VAL A 37 -0.24 5.17 -0.51
C VAL A 37 0.79 4.17 0.00
N VAL A 38 1.19 4.29 1.28
CA VAL A 38 2.26 3.48 1.87
C VAL A 38 1.72 2.64 3.01
N ALA A 39 1.91 1.32 2.93
CA ALA A 39 1.63 0.41 4.04
C ALA A 39 2.73 0.51 5.11
N ALA A 40 2.34 0.80 6.36
CA ALA A 40 3.30 0.84 7.48
C ALA A 40 2.65 0.39 8.80
N ASN A 41 3.09 -0.77 9.31
CA ASN A 41 2.54 -1.33 10.55
C ASN A 41 3.06 -0.64 11.82
N THR A 42 4.36 -0.34 11.86
CA THR A 42 5.00 0.43 12.94
C THR A 42 5.07 1.92 12.63
N GLY A 43 4.73 2.31 11.39
CA GLY A 43 4.82 3.67 10.87
C GLY A 43 6.22 4.13 10.43
N LYS A 44 7.30 3.40 10.79
CA LYS A 44 8.68 3.76 10.41
C LYS A 44 8.88 3.92 8.90
N THR A 45 8.45 2.93 8.12
CA THR A 45 8.50 2.97 6.66
C THR A 45 7.69 4.16 6.11
N GLY A 46 6.53 4.46 6.72
CA GLY A 46 5.75 5.63 6.36
C GLY A 46 6.51 6.95 6.55
N VAL A 47 7.26 7.09 7.66
CA VAL A 47 8.10 8.27 7.93
C VAL A 47 9.23 8.40 6.92
N GLU A 48 9.87 7.29 6.54
CA GLU A 48 10.93 7.30 5.53
C GLU A 48 10.41 7.80 4.17
N PHE A 49 9.26 7.30 3.72
CA PHE A 49 8.60 7.77 2.50
C PHE A 49 8.13 9.22 2.61
N ALA A 50 7.46 9.59 3.71
CA ALA A 50 6.98 10.95 3.93
C ALA A 50 8.14 11.96 3.87
N ARG A 51 9.27 11.65 4.53
CA ARG A 51 10.47 12.50 4.50
C ARG A 51 11.09 12.58 3.11
N ALA A 52 11.15 11.47 2.38
CA ALA A 52 11.77 11.44 1.06
C ALA A 52 10.95 12.17 -0.02
N LEU A 53 9.64 12.34 0.21
CA LEU A 53 8.70 12.95 -0.74
C LEU A 53 8.18 14.32 -0.28
N SER A 54 8.63 14.84 0.87
CA SER A 54 8.06 16.05 1.50
C SER A 54 8.22 17.34 0.69
N GLU A 55 9.23 17.38 -0.19
CA GLU A 55 9.49 18.53 -1.08
C GLU A 55 8.84 18.39 -2.46
N LEU A 56 8.10 17.29 -2.71
CA LEU A 56 7.46 17.02 -3.99
C LEU A 56 5.96 17.37 -3.94
N ASP A 57 5.39 17.70 -5.09
CA ASP A 57 3.96 17.97 -5.25
C ASP A 57 3.15 16.66 -5.30
N THR A 58 3.13 15.94 -4.18
CA THR A 58 2.38 14.68 -4.01
C THR A 58 1.78 14.59 -2.61
N GLU A 59 0.61 13.96 -2.53
CA GLU A 59 -0.06 13.63 -1.28
C GLU A 59 0.36 12.23 -0.84
N VAL A 60 0.94 12.12 0.36
CA VAL A 60 1.39 10.85 0.94
C VAL A 60 0.40 10.38 2.00
N TYR A 61 -0.18 9.22 1.77
CA TYR A 61 -1.10 8.55 2.70
C TYR A 61 -0.45 7.33 3.32
N VAL A 62 -0.29 7.34 4.64
CA VAL A 62 0.32 6.22 5.38
C VAL A 62 -0.76 5.41 6.06
N VAL A 63 -0.82 4.12 5.73
CA VAL A 63 -1.89 3.21 6.14
C VAL A 63 -1.35 2.15 7.07
N LYS A 64 -1.93 2.06 8.26
CA LYS A 64 -1.80 0.84 9.08
C LYS A 64 -2.90 -0.14 8.70
N TYR A 65 -2.50 -1.30 8.16
CA TYR A 65 -3.38 -2.43 7.87
C TYR A 65 -3.04 -3.57 8.84
N GLN A 66 -3.80 -3.75 9.91
CA GLN A 66 -3.61 -4.90 10.80
C GLN A 66 -4.95 -5.60 11.02
N GLU A 67 -4.95 -6.92 10.84
CA GLU A 67 -6.05 -7.79 11.23
C GLU A 67 -6.08 -7.91 12.75
N GLY A 68 -7.18 -7.46 13.38
CA GLY A 68 -7.55 -7.90 14.73
C GLY A 68 -6.89 -7.22 15.93
N ASP A 69 -6.19 -6.09 15.76
CA ASP A 69 -5.70 -5.29 16.89
C ASP A 69 -5.90 -3.78 16.64
N GLU A 70 -7.11 -3.31 16.93
CA GLU A 70 -7.49 -1.89 16.90
C GLU A 70 -6.77 -1.05 17.98
N THR A 71 -6.14 -1.70 18.99
CA THR A 71 -5.52 -1.02 20.15
C THR A 71 -4.04 -0.71 19.95
N ALA A 72 -3.38 -1.33 18.98
CA ALA A 72 -2.01 -0.99 18.60
C ALA A 72 -2.01 0.24 17.68
N GLY A 73 -2.18 1.45 18.22
CA GLY A 73 -1.80 2.66 17.49
C GLY A 73 -0.30 2.67 17.16
N ILE A 74 0.12 3.39 16.12
CA ILE A 74 1.52 3.85 16.06
C ILE A 74 1.70 4.95 17.13
N SER A 75 2.92 5.11 17.66
CA SER A 75 3.18 6.11 18.70
C SER A 75 2.83 7.52 18.22
N ASP A 76 2.45 8.39 19.14
CA ASP A 76 2.17 9.80 18.81
C ASP A 76 3.40 10.49 18.23
N GLU A 77 4.60 10.09 18.65
CA GLU A 77 5.86 10.53 18.04
C GLU A 77 5.91 10.24 16.53
N ILE A 78 5.53 9.03 16.10
CA ILE A 78 5.50 8.69 14.68
C ILE A 78 4.40 9.47 13.94
N LYS A 79 3.23 9.67 14.56
CA LYS A 79 2.17 10.50 13.95
C LYS A 79 2.64 11.95 13.74
N THR A 80 3.35 12.51 14.72
CA THR A 80 3.95 13.84 14.61
C THR A 80 4.99 13.87 13.50
N GLN A 81 5.90 12.90 13.44
CA GLN A 81 6.88 12.82 12.35
C GLN A 81 6.22 12.71 10.96
N LEU A 82 5.12 11.96 10.83
CA LEU A 82 4.37 11.89 9.58
C LEU A 82 3.75 13.24 9.22
N ALA A 83 3.08 13.89 10.17
CA ALA A 83 2.44 15.18 9.96
C ALA A 83 3.46 16.30 9.64
N ASP A 84 4.60 16.32 10.32
CA ASP A 84 5.70 17.27 10.08
C ASP A 84 6.29 17.13 8.66
N ASN A 85 6.16 15.95 8.05
CA ASN A 85 6.57 15.69 6.68
C ASN A 85 5.37 15.70 5.68
N GLY A 86 4.24 16.29 6.06
CA GLY A 86 3.08 16.49 5.19
C GLY A 86 2.26 15.23 4.88
N ALA A 87 2.56 14.10 5.53
CA ALA A 87 1.85 12.84 5.29
C ALA A 87 0.60 12.71 6.17
N THR A 88 -0.47 12.17 5.59
CA THR A 88 -1.71 11.86 6.32
C THR A 88 -1.71 10.40 6.74
N PHE A 89 -1.70 10.17 8.05
CA PHE A 89 -1.85 8.83 8.63
C PHE A 89 -3.33 8.46 8.78
N PHE A 90 -3.68 7.22 8.43
CA PHE A 90 -4.95 6.65 8.83
C PHE A 90 -4.87 5.15 9.13
N HIS A 91 -5.84 4.71 9.92
CA HIS A 91 -6.11 3.30 10.16
C HIS A 91 -7.46 2.95 9.53
N SER A 92 -7.52 1.79 8.89
CA SER A 92 -8.75 1.19 8.42
C SER A 92 -8.63 -0.33 8.53
N PRO A 93 -9.70 -1.06 8.87
CA PRO A 93 -9.70 -2.50 8.77
C PRO A 93 -9.69 -2.91 7.29
N SER A 94 -9.00 -3.99 6.95
CA SER A 94 -9.08 -4.55 5.60
C SER A 94 -10.47 -5.17 5.40
N ILE A 95 -11.33 -4.50 4.64
CA ILE A 95 -12.74 -4.92 4.43
C ILE A 95 -12.83 -6.33 3.82
N ALA A 96 -11.88 -6.71 2.96
CA ALA A 96 -11.78 -8.06 2.39
C ALA A 96 -11.54 -9.15 3.46
N LEU A 97 -11.03 -8.79 4.63
CA LEU A 97 -10.68 -9.70 5.71
C LEU A 97 -11.62 -9.59 6.93
N SER A 98 -12.34 -8.48 7.09
CA SER A 98 -13.19 -8.22 8.26
C SER A 98 -14.38 -9.19 8.40
N LEU A 99 -15.08 -9.51 7.31
CA LEU A 99 -16.21 -10.45 7.35
C LEU A 99 -15.75 -11.91 7.35
N ASP A 100 -14.72 -12.23 6.58
CA ASP A 100 -14.16 -13.60 6.53
C ASP A 100 -13.42 -14.00 7.81
N GLY A 101 -12.90 -13.01 8.54
CA GLY A 101 -12.33 -13.17 9.87
C GLY A 101 -13.41 -13.41 10.94
N SER A 102 -14.55 -12.71 10.86
CA SER A 102 -15.61 -12.79 11.87
C SER A 102 -16.40 -14.11 11.85
N PHE A 103 -16.57 -14.74 10.68
CA PHE A 103 -17.11 -16.11 10.59
C PHE A 103 -16.11 -17.19 11.08
N GLY A 104 -14.87 -16.81 11.36
CA GLY A 104 -13.82 -17.71 11.86
C GLY A 104 -13.27 -18.67 10.77
N LEU A 105 -12.02 -19.08 10.95
CA LEU A 105 -11.33 -20.07 10.09
C LEU A 105 -12.11 -21.38 9.88
N LYS A 106 -13.05 -21.71 10.77
CA LYS A 106 -13.83 -22.95 10.75
C LYS A 106 -15.05 -22.92 9.82
N LEU A 107 -15.72 -21.77 9.61
CA LEU A 107 -16.96 -21.70 8.82
C LEU A 107 -16.75 -21.20 7.38
N ALA A 108 -15.60 -20.59 7.08
CA ALA A 108 -15.28 -20.09 5.74
C ALA A 108 -13.80 -20.37 5.36
N PRO A 109 -13.40 -21.65 5.16
CA PRO A 109 -12.02 -21.99 4.79
C PRO A 109 -11.61 -21.44 3.41
N MET A 110 -12.57 -21.16 2.53
CA MET A 110 -12.37 -20.69 1.14
C MET A 110 -13.43 -19.65 0.73
N SER A 111 -13.52 -18.55 1.46
CA SER A 111 -14.32 -17.40 1.02
C SER A 111 -13.76 -16.78 -0.26
N PRO A 112 -14.59 -16.08 -1.07
CA PRO A 112 -14.13 -15.37 -2.25
C PRO A 112 -12.94 -14.42 -1.96
N SER A 113 -12.97 -13.66 -0.87
CA SER A 113 -11.90 -12.72 -0.53
C SER A 113 -10.58 -13.43 -0.19
N LYS A 114 -10.62 -14.60 0.47
CA LYS A 114 -9.43 -15.43 0.70
C LYS A 114 -8.85 -15.98 -0.59
N VAL A 115 -9.71 -16.39 -1.53
CA VAL A 115 -9.28 -16.85 -2.87
C VAL A 115 -8.60 -15.70 -3.61
N VAL A 116 -9.20 -14.51 -3.62
CA VAL A 116 -8.61 -13.30 -4.22
C VAL A 116 -7.26 -12.97 -3.58
N GLY A 117 -7.20 -12.89 -2.24
CA GLY A 117 -5.96 -12.57 -1.53
C GLY A 117 -4.85 -13.59 -1.81
N ARG A 118 -5.15 -14.89 -1.80
CA ARG A 118 -4.18 -15.94 -2.16
C ARG A 118 -3.75 -15.87 -3.63
N THR A 119 -4.64 -15.45 -4.52
CA THR A 119 -4.35 -15.25 -5.94
C THR A 119 -3.42 -14.05 -6.14
N LEU A 120 -3.69 -12.92 -5.51
CA LEU A 120 -2.81 -11.74 -5.56
C LEU A 120 -1.43 -12.03 -4.97
N LYS A 121 -1.35 -12.84 -3.89
CA LYS A 121 -0.07 -13.29 -3.31
C LYS A 121 0.80 -14.09 -4.27
N ARG A 122 0.27 -14.61 -5.40
CA ARG A 122 1.08 -15.24 -6.46
C ARG A 122 2.01 -14.25 -7.15
N PHE A 123 1.76 -12.95 -7.02
CA PHE A 123 2.63 -11.87 -7.47
C PHE A 123 3.52 -11.30 -6.35
N GLY A 124 3.43 -11.83 -5.13
CA GLY A 124 4.14 -11.34 -3.95
C GLY A 124 3.20 -10.84 -2.84
N GLU A 125 3.68 -10.89 -1.59
CA GLU A 125 2.91 -10.40 -0.43
C GLU A 125 2.59 -8.91 -0.58
N GLY A 126 3.58 -8.12 -1.00
CA GLY A 126 3.44 -6.69 -1.20
C GLY A 126 2.36 -6.31 -2.22
N LEU A 127 2.24 -7.01 -3.36
CA LEU A 127 1.23 -6.62 -4.37
C LEU A 127 -0.20 -6.78 -3.87
N LYS A 128 -0.47 -7.85 -3.11
CA LYS A 128 -1.76 -8.03 -2.43
C LYS A 128 -2.04 -6.84 -1.51
N ILE A 129 -1.06 -6.44 -0.71
CA ILE A 129 -1.20 -5.32 0.23
C ILE A 129 -1.38 -3.99 -0.52
N CYS A 130 -0.66 -3.75 -1.61
CA CYS A 130 -0.83 -2.57 -2.47
C CYS A 130 -2.28 -2.43 -2.94
N CYS A 131 -2.92 -3.52 -3.37
CA CYS A 131 -4.34 -3.51 -3.75
C CYS A 131 -5.24 -3.13 -2.56
N ASP A 132 -4.99 -3.72 -1.39
CA ASP A 132 -5.78 -3.45 -0.19
C ASP A 132 -5.69 -1.99 0.25
N ILE A 133 -4.48 -1.43 0.38
CA ILE A 133 -4.31 -0.06 0.90
C ILE A 133 -4.90 1.00 -0.02
N VAL A 134 -4.91 0.77 -1.34
CA VAL A 134 -5.55 1.68 -2.31
C VAL A 134 -7.07 1.65 -2.15
N MET A 135 -7.67 0.46 -2.02
CA MET A 135 -9.10 0.36 -1.71
C MET A 135 -9.42 1.02 -0.38
N MET A 136 -8.60 0.81 0.66
CA MET A 136 -8.80 1.41 1.98
C MET A 136 -8.71 2.93 1.96
N ALA A 137 -7.77 3.50 1.20
CA ALA A 137 -7.67 4.95 1.00
C ALA A 137 -8.89 5.51 0.23
N THR A 138 -9.38 4.76 -0.75
CA THR A 138 -10.59 5.11 -1.52
C THR A 138 -11.84 5.06 -0.66
N ASP A 139 -12.01 4.01 0.15
CA ASP A 139 -13.15 3.85 1.06
C ASP A 139 -13.19 4.94 2.15
N LYS A 140 -12.01 5.48 2.51
CA LYS A 140 -11.86 6.63 3.42
C LYS A 140 -12.12 7.99 2.75
N GLY A 141 -12.30 8.03 1.44
CA GLY A 141 -12.46 9.26 0.67
C GLY A 141 -11.18 10.06 0.48
N LEU A 142 -10.00 9.47 0.74
CA LEU A 142 -8.70 10.10 0.47
C LEU A 142 -8.33 10.00 -1.02
N LEU A 143 -8.71 8.91 -1.67
CA LEU A 143 -8.63 8.76 -3.12
C LEU A 143 -10.03 8.84 -3.74
N THR A 144 -10.12 9.57 -4.86
CA THR A 144 -11.30 9.51 -5.73
C THR A 144 -11.19 8.29 -6.64
N GLU A 145 -12.30 7.62 -6.94
CA GLU A 145 -12.26 6.49 -7.87
C GLU A 145 -11.77 6.88 -9.26
N GLY A 146 -11.03 5.97 -9.90
CA GLY A 146 -10.46 6.17 -11.22
C GLY A 146 -9.14 6.94 -11.25
N VAL A 147 -8.72 7.58 -10.14
CA VAL A 147 -7.38 8.20 -10.07
C VAL A 147 -6.31 7.11 -10.01
N GLU A 148 -5.12 7.44 -10.51
CA GLU A 148 -3.97 6.55 -10.47
C GLU A 148 -3.09 6.93 -9.28
N ALA A 149 -2.79 5.95 -8.43
CA ALA A 149 -1.98 6.13 -7.24
C ALA A 149 -0.82 5.14 -7.22
N ILE A 150 0.33 5.60 -6.75
CA ILE A 150 1.45 4.73 -6.43
C ILE A 150 1.15 4.06 -5.08
N ALA A 151 1.12 2.73 -5.06
CA ALA A 151 0.93 1.93 -3.87
C ALA A 151 2.24 1.25 -3.48
N VAL A 152 2.62 1.39 -2.22
CA VAL A 152 3.87 0.86 -1.67
C VAL A 152 3.58 -0.08 -0.51
N ALA A 153 4.15 -1.28 -0.57
CA ALA A 153 4.06 -2.26 0.49
C ALA A 153 5.32 -3.14 0.55
N GLY A 154 5.37 -4.04 1.53
CA GLY A 154 6.51 -4.93 1.70
C GLY A 154 6.15 -6.24 2.39
N THR A 155 7.13 -7.14 2.43
CA THR A 155 7.03 -8.43 3.10
C THR A 155 7.60 -8.35 4.51
N LYS A 156 6.79 -8.66 5.54
CA LYS A 156 7.13 -8.59 6.99
C LYS A 156 7.44 -7.17 7.50
N SER A 157 8.52 -6.55 7.04
CA SER A 157 8.98 -5.20 7.42
C SER A 157 9.51 -4.44 6.20
N GLY A 158 9.47 -3.11 6.27
CA GLY A 158 9.90 -2.24 5.19
C GLY A 158 9.01 -2.31 3.95
N ALA A 159 9.56 -1.86 2.82
CA ALA A 159 8.92 -1.91 1.51
C ALA A 159 9.78 -2.73 0.54
N ASP A 160 9.13 -3.58 -0.26
CA ASP A 160 9.77 -4.33 -1.34
C ASP A 160 8.93 -4.37 -2.62
N THR A 161 7.74 -3.77 -2.62
CA THR A 161 6.81 -3.77 -3.74
C THR A 161 6.25 -2.37 -3.97
N VAL A 162 6.29 -1.92 -5.22
CA VAL A 162 5.75 -0.64 -5.68
C VAL A 162 4.91 -0.91 -6.92
N ALA A 163 3.67 -0.45 -6.94
CA ALA A 163 2.75 -0.63 -8.06
C ALA A 163 1.95 0.65 -8.33
N VAL A 164 1.60 0.89 -9.59
CA VAL A 164 0.62 1.92 -9.96
C VAL A 164 -0.75 1.25 -10.05
N ILE A 165 -1.72 1.77 -9.31
CA ILE A 165 -3.05 1.20 -9.22
C ILE A 165 -4.09 2.27 -9.53
N ARG A 166 -5.03 1.94 -10.42
CA ARG A 166 -6.25 2.73 -10.60
C ARG A 166 -7.20 2.44 -9.45
N ALA A 167 -7.49 3.46 -8.66
CA ALA A 167 -8.27 3.38 -7.45
C ALA A 167 -9.73 2.99 -7.71
N ALA A 168 -10.26 2.10 -6.87
CA ALA A 168 -11.67 1.75 -6.77
C ALA A 168 -11.97 1.42 -5.31
N ALA A 169 -13.18 1.73 -4.84
CA ALA A 169 -13.65 1.34 -3.52
C ALA A 169 -13.73 -0.18 -3.41
N SER A 170 -13.64 -0.71 -2.20
CA SER A 170 -13.67 -2.17 -1.96
C SER A 170 -14.94 -2.84 -2.48
N LEU A 171 -16.10 -2.17 -2.40
CA LEU A 171 -17.37 -2.65 -2.95
C LEU A 171 -17.38 -2.76 -4.50
N ARG A 172 -16.44 -2.08 -5.16
CA ARG A 172 -16.22 -2.11 -6.61
C ARG A 172 -14.88 -2.75 -6.97
N PHE A 173 -14.45 -3.77 -6.20
CA PHE A 173 -13.19 -4.47 -6.41
C PHE A 173 -12.88 -4.84 -7.88
N ILE A 174 -13.88 -5.23 -8.66
CA ILE A 174 -13.71 -5.61 -10.08
C ILE A 174 -13.21 -4.43 -10.95
N GLU A 175 -13.43 -3.19 -10.52
CA GLU A 175 -12.98 -1.97 -11.19
C GLU A 175 -11.54 -1.58 -10.83
N LEU A 176 -10.99 -2.13 -9.74
CA LEU A 176 -9.60 -1.94 -9.33
C LEU A 176 -8.67 -2.51 -10.42
N LYS A 177 -7.64 -1.75 -10.81
CA LYS A 177 -6.68 -2.21 -11.81
C LYS A 177 -5.25 -1.93 -11.37
N VAL A 178 -4.44 -2.97 -11.31
CA VAL A 178 -2.98 -2.84 -11.29
C VAL A 178 -2.55 -2.47 -12.70
N LEU A 179 -2.02 -1.26 -12.88
CA LEU A 179 -1.59 -0.73 -14.17
C LEU A 179 -0.13 -1.06 -14.43
N GLU A 180 0.71 -0.88 -13.41
CA GLU A 180 2.16 -1.07 -13.51
C GLU A 180 2.67 -1.73 -12.23
N ILE A 181 3.70 -2.57 -12.35
CA ILE A 181 4.50 -3.05 -11.23
C ILE A 181 5.90 -2.47 -11.42
N LEU A 182 6.29 -1.56 -10.55
CA LEU A 182 7.53 -0.77 -10.65
C LEU A 182 8.68 -1.43 -9.89
N ALA A 183 8.37 -2.11 -8.80
CA ALA A 183 9.32 -2.90 -8.03
C ALA A 183 8.61 -4.09 -7.39
N LYS A 184 9.25 -5.27 -7.34
CA LYS A 184 8.81 -6.41 -6.51
C LYS A 184 9.93 -7.43 -6.26
N PRO A 185 9.85 -8.29 -5.24
CA PRO A 185 10.69 -9.50 -5.16
C PRO A 185 10.43 -10.42 -6.37
N ARG A 186 11.47 -11.07 -6.89
CA ARG A 186 11.41 -11.89 -8.11
C ARG A 186 10.46 -13.08 -7.98
#